data_AF-A0A0R1JIF7-F1
#
_entry.id   AF-A0A0R1JIF7-F1
#
_cell.length_a   1.000
_cell.length_b   1.000
_cell.length_c   1.000
_cell.angle_alpha   90.00
_cell.angle_beta   90.00
_cell.angle_gamma   90.00
#
_symmetry.space_group_name_H-M   'P 1'
#
loop_
_entity.id
_entity.type
_entity.pdbx_description
1 polymer ?
#
loop_
_entity_poly.entity_id
_entity_poly.type
_entity_poly.pdbx_seq_one_letter_code
_entity_poly.pdbx_strand_id
1 'polypeptide(L)'
;MFSLATLVQPLVATSAEAQVTWPTGSEIPEPIDQETGLPAYVPFDQVLTTAGIPGTSSELLTNSNGNNVGTKVTKDIKQSGSIWSVDTLNLKNSFHAKMNLYFGNETDPADGMAFALTGSKIKQVYGNGGSLGVWTTDIRDGKTSLPQSFVVTFDTYRNGDSWDKNVSYPTTHGGQYVGWGFPSQFRTQYDHSTAASPAPTTPKIIWNNSAQDGGISDAVTNGFSDAGLGGNMALAADQSMTDGKWHSFTVDWVANSSHDGGGQLTFSFEAASGSVLTKTLTWTAADVTKAFGGPNVYWGFTGATGDNKEQGVVVFESIPGLVDANLATKVTDPDGKATGASVYQGATLNQSYTLTYDGSGSKQSFPTPGNNGAGTLDVQLQTGSNYGFIVDDQGQIDVTVKYSDGTTQHVKGEHVTDPVTTPTLAGKLVTVANRVKLSGLKGFDKAKGDGQKMTITAPIVATTLGAADASANAGVIVGNNAQYKGEVSVPAVIPNPVEMTPPYFNFGTLSVGQITQGVKGLPGKLTDESGATNTTGIYTKFPLGKDYQLTAAVQSFNLGTGYTPGSATINFTYNGKPYHLADNGTAQSLFRNPPTVPNSKVTDVSLDLAAYPQIKANQKYTANIDWTLAVGP
;
A
#
# COMPACT_ATOMS: atom_id res chain seq x y z
N MET A 1 32.49 10.90 26.95
CA MET A 1 31.67 9.69 26.73
C MET A 1 30.79 9.96 25.53
N PHE A 2 31.20 9.49 24.35
CA PHE A 2 30.44 9.64 23.12
C PHE A 2 29.46 8.47 23.01
N SER A 3 28.18 8.77 22.86
CA SER A 3 27.11 7.81 22.61
C SER A 3 27.24 7.31 21.18
N LEU A 4 27.51 6.01 21.01
CA LEU A 4 27.47 5.33 19.72
C LEU A 4 25.99 5.13 19.36
N ALA A 5 25.47 5.91 18.41
CA ALA A 5 24.21 5.60 17.76
C ALA A 5 24.43 4.39 16.86
N THR A 6 23.85 3.25 17.22
CA THR A 6 23.84 2.04 16.40
C THR A 6 23.01 2.35 15.15
N LEU A 7 23.69 2.50 14.01
CA LEU A 7 23.08 2.59 12.70
C LEU A 7 22.41 1.24 12.42
N VAL A 8 21.06 1.20 12.42
CA VAL A 8 20.31 0.05 11.93
C VAL A 8 20.56 -0.02 10.43
N GLN A 9 21.44 -0.92 9.99
CA GLN A 9 21.55 -1.26 8.58
C GLN A 9 20.31 -2.06 8.18
N PRO A 10 19.66 -1.76 7.04
CA PRO A 10 18.66 -2.67 6.49
C PRO A 10 19.34 -3.99 6.17
N LEU A 11 18.81 -5.08 6.73
CA LEU A 11 19.32 -6.42 6.49
C LEU A 11 19.12 -6.76 5.00
N VAL A 12 20.23 -6.81 4.25
CA VAL A 12 20.22 -7.20 2.83
C VAL A 12 19.74 -8.64 2.73
N ALA A 13 18.64 -8.84 1.99
CA ALA A 13 18.03 -10.13 1.76
C ALA A 13 19.02 -11.10 1.09
N THR A 14 19.34 -12.20 1.76
CA THR A 14 20.11 -13.30 1.15
C THR A 14 19.18 -14.42 0.71
N SER A 15 18.72 -14.32 -0.54
CA SER A 15 18.31 -15.48 -1.37
C SER A 15 18.78 -15.20 -2.80
N ALA A 16 20.05 -15.51 -3.05
CA ALA A 16 20.85 -15.03 -4.18
C ALA A 16 20.45 -15.57 -5.59
N GLU A 17 19.40 -16.38 -5.73
CA GLU A 17 19.10 -17.04 -7.01
C GLU A 17 17.87 -16.49 -7.77
N ALA A 18 17.05 -15.60 -7.17
CA ALA A 18 15.79 -15.16 -7.78
C ALA A 18 15.68 -13.66 -8.12
N GLN A 19 16.60 -12.82 -7.65
CA GLN A 19 16.54 -11.37 -7.85
C GLN A 19 17.31 -10.95 -9.12
N VAL A 20 16.77 -10.01 -9.88
CA VAL A 20 17.48 -9.36 -10.99
C VAL A 20 18.74 -8.69 -10.44
N THR A 21 19.88 -8.87 -11.10
CA THR A 21 21.13 -8.24 -10.68
C THR A 21 21.42 -6.98 -11.48
N TRP A 22 22.11 -6.03 -10.85
CA TRP A 22 22.65 -4.84 -11.48
C TRP A 22 24.00 -5.16 -12.16
N PRO A 23 24.40 -4.45 -13.23
CA PRO A 23 25.69 -4.69 -13.87
C PRO A 23 26.87 -4.50 -12.90
N THR A 24 27.74 -5.51 -12.84
CA THR A 24 28.91 -5.49 -11.96
C THR A 24 29.88 -4.38 -12.37
N GLY A 25 30.28 -3.54 -11.40
CA GLY A 25 31.21 -2.44 -11.65
C GLY A 25 30.60 -1.24 -12.38
N SER A 26 29.27 -1.17 -12.47
CA SER A 26 28.57 0.01 -12.99
C SER A 26 28.95 1.27 -12.21
N GLU A 27 29.23 2.35 -12.93
CA GLU A 27 29.41 3.70 -12.36
C GLU A 27 28.09 4.31 -11.86
N ILE A 28 26.96 3.80 -12.36
CA ILE A 28 25.61 4.20 -11.98
C ILE A 28 25.18 3.33 -10.79
N PRO A 29 24.68 3.93 -9.69
CA PRO A 29 24.19 3.18 -8.53
C PRO A 29 23.01 2.28 -8.90
N GLU A 30 22.85 1.16 -8.20
CA GLU A 30 21.69 0.30 -8.38
C GLU A 30 20.39 1.03 -7.97
N PRO A 31 19.34 1.02 -8.80
CA PRO A 31 18.04 1.55 -8.42
C PRO A 31 17.37 0.63 -7.41
N ILE A 32 17.09 1.15 -6.20
CA ILE A 32 16.45 0.42 -5.11
C ILE A 32 15.19 1.15 -4.67
N ASP A 33 14.07 0.43 -4.57
CA ASP A 33 12.82 0.93 -3.99
C ASP A 33 13.02 1.07 -2.47
N GLN A 34 12.94 2.29 -1.97
CA GLN A 34 13.28 2.63 -0.58
C GLN A 34 12.31 2.00 0.45
N GLU A 35 11.09 1.66 0.03
CA GLU A 35 10.05 1.11 0.90
C GLU A 35 10.25 -0.40 1.12
N THR A 36 10.63 -1.09 0.04
CA THR A 36 10.73 -2.55 0.00
C THR A 36 12.17 -3.05 0.12
N GLY A 37 13.16 -2.21 -0.16
CA GLY A 37 14.57 -2.56 -0.25
C GLY A 37 14.91 -3.46 -1.44
N LEU A 38 14.00 -3.58 -2.41
CA LEU A 38 14.14 -4.46 -3.58
C LEU A 38 14.61 -3.67 -4.81
N PRO A 39 15.18 -4.37 -5.82
CA PRO A 39 15.48 -3.78 -7.13
C PRO A 39 14.29 -3.01 -7.71
N ALA A 40 14.48 -1.73 -8.04
CA ALA A 40 13.48 -0.89 -8.70
C ALA A 40 13.62 -0.92 -10.23
N TYR A 41 13.84 -2.13 -10.78
CA TYR A 41 14.03 -2.35 -12.21
C TYR A 41 13.77 -3.81 -12.61
N VAL A 42 13.42 -4.02 -13.88
CA VAL A 42 13.17 -5.31 -14.51
C VAL A 42 13.83 -5.38 -15.89
N PRO A 43 14.19 -6.58 -16.39
CA PRO A 43 14.63 -6.78 -17.77
C PRO A 43 13.58 -6.37 -18.80
N PHE A 44 14.02 -5.75 -19.90
CA PHE A 44 13.11 -5.22 -20.93
C PHE A 44 13.32 -5.81 -22.33
N ASP A 45 14.17 -6.82 -22.48
CA ASP A 45 14.66 -7.35 -23.77
C ASP A 45 13.60 -7.67 -24.83
N GLN A 46 12.38 -8.05 -24.42
CA GLN A 46 11.30 -8.43 -25.34
C GLN A 46 10.39 -7.26 -25.74
N VAL A 47 10.44 -6.16 -25.01
CA VAL A 47 9.46 -5.08 -25.08
C VAL A 47 10.06 -3.77 -25.52
N LEU A 48 11.35 -3.55 -25.29
CA LEU A 48 12.06 -2.34 -25.66
C LEU A 48 13.37 -2.66 -26.40
N THR A 49 13.75 -1.80 -27.35
CA THR A 49 14.97 -1.97 -28.14
C THR A 49 15.59 -0.65 -28.56
N THR A 50 16.93 -0.65 -28.64
CA THR A 50 17.72 0.40 -29.30
C THR A 50 18.09 0.01 -30.73
N ALA A 51 17.82 -1.24 -31.15
CA ALA A 51 18.25 -1.77 -32.43
C ALA A 51 17.43 -1.19 -33.60
N GLY A 52 18.11 -0.97 -34.73
CA GLY A 52 17.45 -0.55 -35.98
C GLY A 52 17.01 0.92 -35.99
N ILE A 53 17.52 1.76 -35.07
CA ILE A 53 17.27 3.20 -35.05
C ILE A 53 18.55 3.94 -35.46
N PRO A 54 18.68 4.34 -36.74
CA PRO A 54 19.80 5.16 -37.20
C PRO A 54 20.06 6.38 -36.32
N GLY A 55 21.34 6.62 -36.03
CA GLY A 55 21.79 7.78 -35.26
C GLY A 55 21.69 7.64 -33.73
N THR A 56 21.17 6.52 -33.21
CA THR A 56 21.18 6.28 -31.76
C THR A 56 22.59 5.95 -31.26
N SER A 57 23.04 6.64 -30.21
CA SER A 57 24.28 6.35 -29.48
C SER A 57 24.04 5.65 -28.15
N SER A 58 22.81 5.16 -27.90
CA SER A 58 22.45 4.55 -26.62
C SER A 58 23.22 3.27 -26.33
N GLU A 59 23.57 3.09 -25.07
CA GLU A 59 24.29 1.92 -24.56
C GLU A 59 23.37 1.16 -23.58
N LEU A 60 23.28 -0.15 -23.75
CA LEU A 60 22.49 -1.01 -22.87
C LEU A 60 23.31 -1.40 -21.63
N LEU A 61 22.68 -1.30 -20.48
CA LEU A 61 23.19 -1.82 -19.21
C LEU A 61 22.77 -3.28 -19.08
N THR A 62 23.69 -4.19 -19.39
CA THR A 62 23.45 -5.64 -19.33
C THR A 62 24.01 -6.22 -18.04
N ASN A 63 23.20 -6.99 -17.31
CA ASN A 63 23.65 -7.62 -16.07
C ASN A 63 24.44 -8.92 -16.31
N SER A 64 24.91 -9.51 -15.21
CA SER A 64 25.70 -10.76 -15.23
C SER A 64 24.98 -11.95 -15.85
N ASN A 65 23.64 -11.92 -15.89
CA ASN A 65 22.80 -12.95 -16.50
C ASN A 65 22.54 -12.72 -18.00
N GLY A 66 23.09 -11.64 -18.58
CA GLY A 66 22.90 -11.29 -19.99
C GLY A 66 21.60 -10.55 -20.30
N ASN A 67 20.85 -10.12 -19.28
CA ASN A 67 19.60 -9.38 -19.44
C ASN A 67 19.86 -7.87 -19.46
N ASN A 68 19.15 -7.14 -20.32
CA ASN A 68 19.23 -5.68 -20.36
C ASN A 68 18.29 -5.07 -19.32
N VAL A 69 18.87 -4.34 -18.35
CA VAL A 69 18.18 -3.84 -17.15
C VAL A 69 18.16 -2.31 -17.05
N GLY A 70 18.95 -1.62 -17.87
CA GLY A 70 18.89 -0.18 -18.04
C GLY A 70 19.39 0.25 -19.42
N THR A 71 19.18 1.51 -19.75
CA THR A 71 19.71 2.12 -20.97
C THR A 71 20.32 3.46 -20.64
N LYS A 72 21.60 3.63 -20.95
CA LYS A 72 22.22 4.97 -21.09
C LYS A 72 21.71 5.53 -22.41
N VAL A 73 20.68 6.37 -22.35
CA VAL A 73 20.15 7.06 -23.52
C VAL A 73 21.25 7.94 -24.11
N THR A 74 21.93 8.70 -23.24
CA THR A 74 23.13 9.48 -23.53
C THR A 74 24.14 9.33 -22.38
N LYS A 75 25.44 9.51 -22.66
CA LYS A 75 26.51 9.41 -21.63
C LYS A 75 27.70 10.34 -21.87
N ASP A 76 27.83 10.90 -23.06
CA ASP A 76 28.93 11.77 -23.44
C ASP A 76 28.44 12.98 -24.23
N ILE A 77 29.32 13.93 -24.50
CA ILE A 77 29.01 15.11 -25.32
C ILE A 77 28.64 14.74 -26.77
N LYS A 78 27.82 15.56 -27.43
CA LYS A 78 27.45 15.44 -28.85
C LYS A 78 26.83 14.10 -29.22
N GLN A 79 25.99 13.57 -28.33
CA GLN A 79 25.28 12.31 -28.49
C GLN A 79 23.79 12.55 -28.67
N SER A 80 23.15 11.65 -29.38
CA SER A 80 21.69 11.54 -29.43
C SER A 80 21.36 10.06 -29.37
N GLY A 81 20.47 9.68 -28.47
CA GLY A 81 20.14 8.28 -28.25
C GLY A 81 18.66 8.08 -27.99
N SER A 82 18.22 6.83 -28.13
CA SER A 82 16.84 6.45 -27.84
C SER A 82 16.68 4.95 -27.63
N ILE A 83 15.60 4.60 -26.93
CA ILE A 83 15.08 3.26 -26.74
C ILE A 83 13.57 3.28 -26.92
N TRP A 84 13.02 2.32 -27.67
CA TRP A 84 11.61 2.32 -28.07
C TRP A 84 10.97 0.96 -27.94
N SER A 85 9.65 0.97 -27.76
CA SER A 85 8.85 -0.24 -27.69
C SER A 85 8.86 -1.00 -29.01
N VAL A 86 8.90 -2.32 -28.90
CA VAL A 86 8.84 -3.22 -30.07
C VAL A 86 7.41 -3.34 -30.57
N ASP A 87 6.46 -3.38 -29.63
CA ASP A 87 5.01 -3.44 -29.85
C ASP A 87 4.32 -2.14 -29.42
N THR A 88 3.08 -1.96 -29.88
CA THR A 88 2.23 -0.82 -29.50
C THR A 88 1.39 -1.11 -28.27
N LEU A 89 1.20 -0.10 -27.43
CA LEU A 89 0.11 -0.03 -26.45
C LEU A 89 -1.18 0.43 -27.14
N ASN A 90 -2.32 -0.08 -26.68
CA ASN A 90 -3.63 0.31 -27.20
C ASN A 90 -4.38 1.15 -26.16
N LEU A 91 -4.56 2.45 -26.42
CA LEU A 91 -5.21 3.44 -25.56
C LEU A 91 -6.70 3.19 -25.32
N LYS A 92 -7.29 2.15 -25.92
CA LYS A 92 -8.61 1.66 -25.50
C LYS A 92 -8.58 0.92 -24.16
N ASN A 93 -7.41 0.49 -23.72
CA ASN A 93 -7.19 -0.19 -22.46
C ASN A 93 -6.32 0.70 -21.55
N SER A 94 -6.60 0.69 -20.25
CA SER A 94 -5.76 1.37 -19.27
C SER A 94 -4.39 0.68 -19.16
N PHE A 95 -3.35 1.46 -18.86
CA PHE A 95 -2.03 0.92 -18.57
C PHE A 95 -1.29 1.75 -17.53
N HIS A 96 -0.31 1.14 -16.87
CA HIS A 96 0.60 1.78 -15.93
C HIS A 96 2.05 1.43 -16.29
N ALA A 97 2.90 2.46 -16.40
CA ALA A 97 4.34 2.32 -16.54
C ALA A 97 5.03 3.05 -15.39
N LYS A 98 6.09 2.43 -14.85
CA LYS A 98 6.98 3.07 -13.87
C LYS A 98 8.42 2.89 -14.30
N MET A 99 9.13 4.00 -14.32
CA MET A 99 10.52 4.10 -14.69
C MET A 99 11.29 4.81 -13.59
N ASN A 100 12.58 4.55 -13.49
CA ASN A 100 13.50 5.38 -12.70
C ASN A 100 14.51 6.01 -13.64
N LEU A 101 14.66 7.33 -13.53
CA LEU A 101 15.54 8.15 -14.35
C LEU A 101 16.75 8.57 -13.53
N TYR A 102 17.93 8.54 -14.11
CA TYR A 102 19.15 9.06 -13.51
C TYR A 102 19.77 10.04 -14.50
N PHE A 103 20.29 11.16 -13.99
CA PHE A 103 20.91 12.21 -14.79
C PHE A 103 22.36 12.50 -14.37
N GLY A 104 22.91 11.74 -13.41
CA GLY A 104 24.25 11.97 -12.88
C GLY A 104 24.31 13.11 -11.86
N ASN A 105 25.51 13.65 -11.65
CA ASN A 105 25.82 14.69 -10.67
C ASN A 105 26.75 15.77 -11.23
N GLU A 106 26.70 15.97 -12.55
CA GLU A 106 27.49 16.94 -13.29
C GLU A 106 27.16 18.38 -12.85
N THR A 107 28.19 19.23 -12.81
CA THR A 107 28.07 20.63 -12.38
C THR A 107 27.49 21.55 -13.46
N ASP A 108 27.55 21.13 -14.72
CA ASP A 108 26.99 21.84 -15.87
C ASP A 108 26.29 20.81 -16.79
N PRO A 109 25.18 20.22 -16.31
CA PRO A 109 24.50 19.12 -16.98
C PRO A 109 23.78 19.63 -18.23
N ALA A 110 23.78 18.84 -19.30
CA ALA A 110 22.94 19.08 -20.46
C ALA A 110 22.77 17.81 -21.30
N ASP A 111 21.74 17.70 -22.14
CA ASP A 111 20.62 18.66 -22.26
C ASP A 111 19.32 18.13 -21.65
N GLY A 112 19.23 16.82 -21.42
CA GLY A 112 18.02 16.19 -20.89
C GLY A 112 17.63 14.91 -21.63
N MET A 113 16.49 14.36 -21.21
CA MET A 113 15.80 13.26 -21.86
C MET A 113 14.32 13.58 -22.04
N ALA A 114 13.64 12.80 -22.89
CA ALA A 114 12.20 12.86 -23.06
C ALA A 114 11.59 11.46 -23.10
N PHE A 115 10.52 11.28 -22.35
CA PHE A 115 9.58 10.19 -22.57
C PHE A 115 8.66 10.57 -23.74
N ALA A 116 8.27 9.60 -24.56
CA ALA A 116 7.39 9.85 -25.69
C ALA A 116 6.38 8.73 -25.92
N LEU A 117 5.18 9.12 -26.36
CA LEU A 117 4.19 8.27 -27.01
C LEU A 117 4.14 8.65 -28.50
N THR A 118 4.17 7.68 -29.40
CA THR A 118 4.16 7.94 -30.85
C THR A 118 3.22 7.00 -31.59
N GLY A 119 2.41 7.55 -32.50
CA GLY A 119 1.51 6.74 -33.33
C GLY A 119 2.17 5.98 -34.47
N SER A 120 3.46 6.22 -34.71
CA SER A 120 4.25 5.54 -35.73
C SER A 120 5.58 5.06 -35.17
N LYS A 121 6.09 3.97 -35.75
CA LYS A 121 7.39 3.39 -35.39
C LYS A 121 8.52 4.36 -35.75
N ILE A 122 9.42 4.57 -34.79
CA ILE A 122 10.53 5.51 -34.94
C ILE A 122 11.56 5.00 -35.93
N LYS A 123 12.08 5.93 -36.75
CA LYS A 123 13.00 5.63 -37.86
C LYS A 123 14.39 6.26 -37.70
N GLN A 124 14.56 7.16 -36.73
CA GLN A 124 15.81 7.86 -36.41
C GLN A 124 15.64 8.64 -35.11
N VAL A 125 16.74 9.06 -34.49
CA VAL A 125 16.72 10.09 -33.44
C VAL A 125 16.63 11.49 -34.07
N TYR A 126 15.91 12.43 -33.44
CA TYR A 126 15.59 13.73 -34.03
C TYR A 126 16.34 14.89 -33.37
N GLY A 127 17.27 15.51 -34.10
CA GLY A 127 18.04 16.66 -33.60
C GLY A 127 19.04 16.29 -32.50
N ASN A 128 19.75 17.31 -32.00
CA ASN A 128 20.79 17.22 -30.98
C ASN A 128 20.68 18.36 -29.97
N GLY A 129 21.44 18.26 -28.87
CA GLY A 129 21.45 19.25 -27.81
C GLY A 129 20.07 19.46 -27.17
N GLY A 130 19.72 20.71 -26.88
CA GLY A 130 18.40 21.12 -26.36
C GLY A 130 17.16 20.74 -27.20
N SER A 131 17.33 20.07 -28.34
CA SER A 131 16.21 19.42 -29.04
C SER A 131 15.80 18.07 -28.43
N LEU A 132 16.59 17.55 -27.48
CA LEU A 132 16.37 16.33 -26.68
C LEU A 132 16.12 15.06 -27.51
N GLY A 133 16.57 15.01 -28.76
CA GLY A 133 16.26 13.89 -29.64
C GLY A 133 14.80 13.85 -30.12
N VAL A 134 14.03 14.93 -29.93
CA VAL A 134 12.61 15.07 -30.24
C VAL A 134 12.36 16.10 -31.36
N TRP A 135 12.87 17.31 -31.20
CA TRP A 135 12.56 18.44 -32.08
C TRP A 135 13.62 18.62 -33.18
N THR A 136 13.21 19.13 -34.34
CA THR A 136 14.16 19.48 -35.41
C THR A 136 14.94 20.75 -35.08
N THR A 137 16.20 20.81 -35.50
CA THR A 137 17.04 22.01 -35.46
C THR A 137 16.91 22.90 -36.71
N ASP A 138 16.21 22.43 -37.75
CA ASP A 138 15.86 23.22 -38.94
C ASP A 138 14.34 23.28 -39.13
N ILE A 139 13.80 24.49 -38.99
CA ILE A 139 12.36 24.79 -39.08
C ILE A 139 11.88 25.09 -40.51
N ARG A 140 12.79 25.23 -41.49
CA ARG A 140 12.46 25.77 -42.82
C ARG A 140 12.01 24.74 -43.86
N ASP A 141 12.26 23.46 -43.62
CA ASP A 141 12.23 22.42 -44.67
C ASP A 141 11.11 21.37 -44.56
N GLY A 142 10.09 21.59 -43.71
CA GLY A 142 8.96 20.66 -43.61
C GLY A 142 9.33 19.23 -43.16
N LYS A 143 10.47 19.07 -42.49
CA LYS A 143 10.97 17.83 -41.87
C LYS A 143 11.59 18.16 -40.51
N THR A 144 11.65 17.28 -39.51
CA THR A 144 10.73 16.23 -39.03
C THR A 144 11.03 16.20 -37.53
N SER A 145 10.24 16.85 -36.70
CA SER A 145 10.21 16.51 -35.27
C SER A 145 9.62 15.12 -35.12
N LEU A 146 9.69 14.56 -33.92
CA LEU A 146 9.08 13.27 -33.60
C LEU A 146 7.62 13.23 -34.10
N PRO A 147 7.29 12.41 -35.11
CA PRO A 147 6.00 12.49 -35.78
C PRO A 147 4.89 11.83 -34.95
N GLN A 148 3.68 12.39 -35.04
CA GLN A 148 2.47 11.87 -34.41
C GLN A 148 2.70 11.53 -32.94
N SER A 149 3.12 12.52 -32.16
CA SER A 149 3.69 12.27 -30.84
C SER A 149 3.17 13.21 -29.75
N PHE A 150 3.27 12.71 -28.53
CA PHE A 150 3.22 13.45 -27.28
C PHE A 150 4.50 13.14 -26.51
N VAL A 151 5.08 14.15 -25.88
CA VAL A 151 6.33 14.01 -25.13
C VAL A 151 6.23 14.64 -23.75
N VAL A 152 6.97 14.07 -22.80
CA VAL A 152 7.29 14.66 -21.51
C VAL A 152 8.81 14.81 -21.47
N THR A 153 9.32 16.04 -21.32
CA THR A 153 10.74 16.34 -21.26
C THR A 153 11.20 16.49 -19.82
N PHE A 154 12.45 16.09 -19.59
CA PHE A 154 13.22 16.29 -18.37
C PHE A 154 14.45 17.07 -18.81
N ASP A 155 14.32 18.39 -18.81
CA ASP A 155 15.31 19.30 -19.36
C ASP A 155 16.19 19.80 -18.20
N THR A 156 17.48 19.48 -18.30
CA THR A 156 18.46 19.75 -17.25
C THR A 156 19.27 21.02 -17.53
N TYR A 157 19.04 21.67 -18.67
CA TYR A 157 19.83 22.79 -19.14
C TYR A 157 18.97 23.98 -19.57
N ARG A 158 19.12 25.09 -18.84
CA ARG A 158 18.48 26.35 -19.22
C ARG A 158 19.13 26.96 -20.48
N ASN A 159 18.45 26.86 -21.61
CA ASN A 159 18.89 27.43 -22.89
C ASN A 159 18.60 28.93 -23.08
N GLY A 160 17.90 29.59 -22.16
CA GLY A 160 17.75 31.06 -22.16
C GLY A 160 17.03 31.62 -23.39
N ASP A 161 15.81 31.13 -23.65
CA ASP A 161 14.86 31.46 -24.73
C ASP A 161 15.07 30.72 -26.06
N SER A 162 16.09 29.86 -26.19
CA SER A 162 16.32 29.09 -27.44
C SER A 162 15.69 27.69 -27.42
N TRP A 163 15.43 27.07 -26.27
CA TRP A 163 14.73 25.77 -26.21
C TRP A 163 13.71 25.69 -25.06
N ASP A 164 13.53 26.79 -24.36
CA ASP A 164 12.82 26.90 -23.09
C ASP A 164 12.03 28.22 -23.00
N LYS A 165 11.51 28.72 -24.13
CA LYS A 165 10.75 29.98 -24.16
C LYS A 165 9.50 29.84 -23.30
N ASN A 166 9.27 30.85 -22.45
CA ASN A 166 8.22 30.92 -21.43
C ASN A 166 8.35 29.97 -20.23
N VAL A 167 9.45 29.24 -20.07
CA VAL A 167 9.73 28.55 -18.80
C VAL A 167 10.06 29.61 -17.74
N SER A 168 9.26 29.65 -16.68
CA SER A 168 9.46 30.59 -15.58
C SER A 168 10.36 29.97 -14.51
N TYR A 169 11.67 30.15 -14.67
CA TYR A 169 12.65 29.65 -13.70
C TYR A 169 12.62 30.46 -12.40
N PRO A 170 12.79 29.81 -11.23
CA PRO A 170 12.85 30.50 -9.94
C PRO A 170 14.15 31.27 -9.71
N THR A 171 15.20 31.00 -10.50
CA THR A 171 16.52 31.65 -10.41
C THR A 171 16.88 32.33 -11.73
N THR A 172 17.84 33.26 -11.69
CA THR A 172 18.37 33.93 -12.90
C THR A 172 19.54 33.18 -13.55
N HIS A 173 20.12 32.19 -12.86
CA HIS A 173 21.23 31.35 -13.33
C HIS A 173 20.91 29.89 -13.01
N GLY A 174 21.14 28.99 -13.98
CA GLY A 174 20.68 27.61 -13.90
C GLY A 174 19.16 27.49 -13.99
N GLY A 175 18.68 26.25 -13.93
CA GLY A 175 17.26 25.92 -14.00
C GLY A 175 17.03 24.64 -14.78
N GLN A 176 16.12 23.82 -14.26
CA GLN A 176 15.69 22.55 -14.87
C GLN A 176 14.17 22.53 -14.85
N TYR A 177 13.55 21.82 -15.79
CA TYR A 177 12.10 21.76 -15.85
C TYR A 177 11.59 20.44 -16.42
N VAL A 178 10.36 20.11 -16.05
CA VAL A 178 9.57 19.09 -16.73
C VAL A 178 8.64 19.78 -17.72
N GLY A 179 8.77 19.46 -19.00
CA GLY A 179 7.92 20.00 -20.07
C GLY A 179 7.01 18.93 -20.65
N TRP A 180 5.93 19.31 -21.32
CA TRP A 180 5.12 18.34 -22.08
C TRP A 180 4.44 18.99 -23.28
N GLY A 181 4.30 18.25 -24.37
CA GLY A 181 3.76 18.82 -25.60
C GLY A 181 3.62 17.86 -26.78
N PHE A 182 3.31 18.42 -27.96
CA PHE A 182 2.99 17.70 -29.19
C PHE A 182 3.93 18.08 -30.35
N PRO A 183 5.14 17.48 -30.43
CA PRO A 183 6.19 17.89 -31.38
C PRO A 183 5.77 17.91 -32.85
N SER A 184 4.82 17.07 -33.25
CA SER A 184 4.33 17.01 -34.62
C SER A 184 3.35 18.12 -34.99
N GLN A 185 2.90 18.94 -34.03
CA GLN A 185 1.98 20.06 -34.25
C GLN A 185 2.77 21.37 -34.48
N PHE A 186 3.62 21.34 -35.51
CA PHE A 186 4.68 22.31 -35.82
C PHE A 186 4.28 23.81 -35.73
N ARG A 187 3.05 24.18 -36.10
CA ARG A 187 2.61 25.59 -36.15
C ARG A 187 2.43 26.26 -34.79
N THR A 188 2.59 25.53 -33.69
CA THR A 188 2.12 25.95 -32.37
C THR A 188 3.14 25.73 -31.24
N GLN A 189 4.32 25.17 -31.54
CA GLN A 189 5.40 24.99 -30.56
C GLN A 189 6.73 25.61 -31.00
N TYR A 190 6.79 26.20 -32.21
CA TYR A 190 7.98 26.84 -32.76
C TYR A 190 7.75 28.33 -32.99
N ASP A 191 8.66 29.17 -32.49
CA ASP A 191 8.72 30.58 -32.87
C ASP A 191 9.35 30.71 -34.26
N HIS A 192 8.57 31.09 -35.26
CA HIS A 192 9.11 31.53 -36.54
C HIS A 192 9.05 33.06 -36.58
N SER A 193 10.11 33.73 -36.12
CA SER A 193 10.26 35.15 -36.43
C SER A 193 10.23 35.32 -37.95
N THR A 194 9.43 36.28 -38.44
CA THR A 194 8.87 36.37 -39.79
C THR A 194 9.86 36.10 -40.94
N ALA A 195 9.31 35.59 -42.05
CA ALA A 195 9.95 35.18 -43.31
C ALA A 195 10.80 36.25 -44.07
N ALA A 196 11.28 37.30 -43.40
CA ALA A 196 12.08 38.37 -43.98
C ALA A 196 13.55 38.39 -43.52
N SER A 197 13.97 37.54 -42.57
CA SER A 197 15.38 37.46 -42.15
C SER A 197 16.11 36.33 -42.87
N PRO A 198 17.20 36.60 -43.63
CA PRO A 198 18.01 35.57 -44.29
C PRO A 198 18.89 34.77 -43.30
N ALA A 199 18.88 35.09 -42.00
CA ALA A 199 19.62 34.35 -40.98
C ALA A 199 18.83 33.12 -40.50
N PRO A 200 19.47 31.95 -40.30
CA PRO A 200 18.84 30.84 -39.60
C PRO A 200 18.46 31.31 -38.20
N THR A 201 17.16 31.52 -37.97
CA THR A 201 16.66 31.78 -36.62
C THR A 201 16.84 30.49 -35.84
N THR A 202 17.54 30.54 -34.71
CA THR A 202 17.61 29.41 -33.77
C THR A 202 16.19 28.93 -33.50
N PRO A 203 15.89 27.62 -33.66
CA PRO A 203 14.59 27.10 -33.27
C PRO A 203 14.31 27.51 -31.83
N LYS A 204 13.07 27.85 -31.49
CA LYS A 204 12.64 28.07 -30.11
C LYS A 204 11.47 27.15 -29.82
N ILE A 205 11.62 26.23 -28.86
CA ILE A 205 10.45 25.55 -28.28
C ILE A 205 9.73 26.58 -27.41
N ILE A 206 8.46 26.80 -27.72
CA ILE A 206 7.58 27.66 -26.94
C ILE A 206 6.71 26.78 -26.06
N TRP A 207 6.74 27.02 -24.75
CA TRP A 207 5.80 26.44 -23.80
C TRP A 207 4.66 27.41 -23.49
N ASN A 208 3.51 26.91 -23.03
CA ASN A 208 2.46 27.79 -22.52
C ASN A 208 2.97 28.52 -21.26
N ASN A 209 2.77 29.84 -21.20
CA ASN A 209 3.21 30.70 -20.10
C ASN A 209 2.32 30.58 -18.84
N SER A 210 1.18 29.90 -18.97
CA SER A 210 0.32 29.53 -17.86
C SER A 210 0.50 28.03 -17.62
N ALA A 211 0.52 27.61 -16.36
CA ALA A 211 0.38 26.19 -16.01
C ALA A 211 -0.97 25.58 -16.45
N GLN A 212 -1.80 26.35 -17.18
CA GLN A 212 -3.08 25.94 -17.72
C GLN A 212 -2.90 25.21 -19.06
N ASP A 213 -3.71 24.18 -19.21
CA ASP A 213 -3.73 23.26 -20.33
C ASP A 213 -4.07 23.98 -21.63
N GLY A 214 -3.14 23.99 -22.60
CA GLY A 214 -3.50 24.32 -23.99
C GLY A 214 -4.19 23.16 -24.73
N GLY A 215 -4.36 22.00 -24.08
CA GLY A 215 -4.83 20.77 -24.74
C GLY A 215 -4.10 20.46 -26.05
N ILE A 216 -4.69 19.62 -26.90
CA ILE A 216 -4.33 19.54 -28.32
C ILE A 216 -5.29 20.38 -29.19
N SER A 217 -6.38 20.88 -28.58
CA SER A 217 -7.45 21.65 -29.23
C SER A 217 -7.16 23.14 -29.33
N ASP A 218 -6.31 23.73 -28.48
CA ASP A 218 -6.00 25.18 -28.53
C ASP A 218 -4.94 25.52 -29.58
N ALA A 219 -4.86 24.72 -30.64
CA ALA A 219 -4.12 25.09 -31.83
C ALA A 219 -4.79 26.34 -32.42
N VAL A 220 -4.29 27.52 -32.03
CA VAL A 220 -4.80 28.82 -32.48
C VAL A 220 -4.81 28.83 -34.00
N THR A 221 -6.01 28.77 -34.56
CA THR A 221 -6.26 28.97 -35.99
C THR A 221 -5.80 30.39 -36.36
N ASN A 222 -4.63 30.49 -36.97
CA ASN A 222 -4.13 31.64 -37.72
C ASN A 222 -3.52 32.83 -36.95
N GLY A 223 -2.78 32.62 -35.87
CA GLY A 223 -1.99 33.69 -35.26
C GLY A 223 -0.74 33.19 -34.54
N PHE A 224 0.41 33.78 -34.86
CA PHE A 224 1.69 33.57 -34.17
C PHE A 224 1.64 34.17 -32.76
N SER A 225 0.83 33.60 -31.86
CA SER A 225 0.79 33.98 -30.45
C SER A 225 1.85 33.22 -29.66
N ASP A 226 2.49 33.88 -28.69
CA ASP A 226 3.50 33.31 -27.78
C ASP A 226 2.99 32.18 -26.86
N ALA A 227 1.80 31.62 -27.09
CA ALA A 227 1.26 30.50 -26.32
C ALA A 227 1.59 29.17 -27.03
N GLY A 228 2.56 28.44 -26.50
CA GLY A 228 2.92 27.10 -26.99
C GLY A 228 1.86 26.04 -26.71
N LEU A 229 1.74 24.99 -27.53
CA LEU A 229 0.97 23.80 -27.15
C LEU A 229 1.68 23.03 -26.03
N GLY A 230 0.95 22.63 -25.01
CA GLY A 230 1.50 21.92 -23.86
C GLY A 230 1.86 22.86 -22.70
N GLY A 231 2.76 22.44 -21.82
CA GLY A 231 3.08 23.19 -20.61
C GLY A 231 4.42 22.80 -20.03
N ASN A 232 4.78 23.46 -18.92
CA ASN A 232 6.02 23.22 -18.22
C ASN A 232 5.85 23.40 -16.71
N MET A 233 6.75 22.78 -15.95
CA MET A 233 6.92 22.93 -14.52
C MET A 233 8.41 23.07 -14.22
N ALA A 234 8.85 24.31 -13.98
CA ALA A 234 10.21 24.56 -13.52
C ALA A 234 10.42 23.95 -12.13
N LEU A 235 11.57 23.32 -11.94
CA LEU A 235 11.98 22.85 -10.62
C LEU A 235 12.27 24.05 -9.71
N ALA A 236 11.96 23.93 -8.42
CA ALA A 236 12.27 24.96 -7.44
C ALA A 236 13.79 25.15 -7.30
N ALA A 237 14.22 26.30 -6.77
CA ALA A 237 15.64 26.69 -6.76
C ALA A 237 16.56 25.74 -5.96
N ASP A 238 16.01 24.97 -5.02
CA ASP A 238 16.70 23.97 -4.20
C ASP A 238 16.56 22.54 -4.75
N GLN A 239 15.96 22.37 -5.94
CA GLN A 239 15.70 21.09 -6.58
C GLN A 239 16.59 20.91 -7.81
N SER A 240 16.99 19.67 -8.06
CA SER A 240 17.72 19.26 -9.27
C SER A 240 17.37 17.82 -9.62
N MET A 241 17.45 17.48 -10.90
CA MET A 241 17.44 16.12 -11.44
C MET A 241 18.86 15.54 -11.48
N THR A 242 19.88 16.39 -11.52
CA THR A 242 21.31 16.01 -11.61
C THR A 242 21.94 16.00 -10.22
N ASP A 243 21.33 15.26 -9.30
CA ASP A 243 21.72 15.21 -7.87
C ASP A 243 22.43 13.89 -7.48
N GLY A 244 22.77 13.07 -8.48
CA GLY A 244 23.38 11.75 -8.30
C GLY A 244 22.44 10.68 -7.77
N LYS A 245 21.12 10.89 -7.87
CA LYS A 245 20.11 9.92 -7.43
C LYS A 245 19.17 9.52 -8.55
N TRP A 246 18.41 8.46 -8.28
CA TRP A 246 17.31 8.01 -9.13
C TRP A 246 16.05 8.81 -8.83
N HIS A 247 15.34 9.17 -9.89
CA HIS A 247 14.08 9.90 -9.88
C HIS A 247 12.96 9.04 -10.44
N SER A 248 11.93 8.76 -9.66
CA SER A 248 10.78 7.97 -10.11
C SER A 248 9.95 8.76 -11.13
N PHE A 249 9.60 8.12 -12.23
CA PHE A 249 8.68 8.65 -13.25
C PHE A 249 7.58 7.64 -13.54
N THR A 250 6.32 8.03 -13.33
CA THR A 250 5.15 7.18 -13.64
C THR A 250 4.33 7.75 -14.79
N VAL A 251 3.72 6.85 -15.55
CA VAL A 251 2.77 7.17 -16.62
C VAL A 251 1.56 6.25 -16.47
N ASP A 252 0.42 6.86 -16.20
CA ASP A 252 -0.87 6.23 -15.98
C ASP A 252 -1.84 6.65 -17.09
N TRP A 253 -2.31 5.71 -17.89
CA TRP A 253 -3.41 5.94 -18.82
C TRP A 253 -4.66 5.25 -18.31
N VAL A 254 -5.72 6.02 -18.07
CA VAL A 254 -7.04 5.51 -17.73
C VAL A 254 -7.96 5.70 -18.93
N ALA A 255 -8.30 4.61 -19.60
CA ALA A 255 -9.26 4.64 -20.70
C ALA A 255 -10.64 5.10 -20.22
N ASN A 256 -11.34 5.86 -21.05
CA ASN A 256 -12.72 6.25 -20.74
C ASN A 256 -13.66 5.03 -20.74
N SER A 257 -14.85 5.19 -20.16
CA SER A 257 -15.85 4.11 -20.06
C SER A 257 -16.35 3.59 -21.42
N SER A 258 -16.21 4.38 -22.48
CA SER A 258 -16.58 3.99 -23.85
C SER A 258 -15.51 3.13 -24.54
N HIS A 259 -14.29 3.08 -23.99
CA HIS A 259 -13.13 2.40 -24.58
C HIS A 259 -12.92 2.78 -26.07
N ASP A 260 -13.20 4.04 -26.43
CA ASP A 260 -13.13 4.53 -27.81
C ASP A 260 -11.71 4.97 -28.23
N GLY A 261 -10.78 4.99 -27.28
CA GLY A 261 -9.41 5.46 -27.44
C GLY A 261 -9.16 6.82 -26.77
N GLY A 262 -10.18 7.48 -26.24
CA GLY A 262 -10.03 8.63 -25.34
C GLY A 262 -9.88 8.19 -23.87
N GLY A 263 -9.41 9.11 -23.03
CA GLY A 263 -9.09 8.81 -21.64
C GLY A 263 -8.32 9.93 -20.94
N GLN A 264 -7.72 9.57 -19.82
CA GLN A 264 -6.92 10.44 -18.98
C GLN A 264 -5.49 9.93 -18.88
N LEU A 265 -4.52 10.75 -19.27
CA LEU A 265 -3.09 10.52 -19.07
C LEU A 265 -2.65 11.28 -17.83
N THR A 266 -2.15 10.59 -16.81
CA THR A 266 -1.47 11.19 -15.66
C THR A 266 0.00 10.80 -15.70
N PHE A 267 0.90 11.75 -15.51
CA PHE A 267 2.31 11.47 -15.31
C PHE A 267 2.81 12.15 -14.04
N SER A 268 3.71 11.49 -13.33
CA SER A 268 4.32 12.03 -12.11
C SER A 268 5.83 11.86 -12.14
N PHE A 269 6.57 12.90 -11.78
CA PHE A 269 8.02 12.90 -11.68
C PHE A 269 8.46 13.34 -10.28
N GLU A 270 9.28 12.53 -9.63
CA GLU A 270 9.87 12.84 -8.33
C GLU A 270 11.22 13.54 -8.51
N ALA A 271 11.28 14.84 -8.22
CA ALA A 271 12.53 15.61 -8.18
C ALA A 271 13.32 15.32 -6.88
N ALA A 272 14.37 16.09 -6.61
CA ALA A 272 15.10 15.98 -5.34
C ALA A 272 14.15 16.15 -4.11
N SER A 273 14.64 15.80 -2.92
CA SER A 273 13.91 15.94 -1.63
C SER A 273 12.54 15.21 -1.51
N GLY A 274 12.13 14.39 -2.49
CA GLY A 274 10.83 13.72 -2.53
C GLY A 274 9.69 14.59 -3.08
N SER A 275 10.01 15.74 -3.70
CA SER A 275 9.00 16.62 -4.31
C SER A 275 8.44 15.98 -5.58
N VAL A 276 7.13 15.72 -5.61
CA VAL A 276 6.47 15.08 -6.77
C VAL A 276 5.74 16.12 -7.61
N LEU A 277 6.10 16.19 -8.89
CA LEU A 277 5.39 16.95 -9.92
C LEU A 277 4.41 16.03 -10.62
N THR A 278 3.11 16.28 -10.48
CA THR A 278 2.06 15.48 -11.12
C THR A 278 1.26 16.32 -12.10
N LYS A 279 1.01 15.77 -13.29
CA LYS A 279 0.14 16.38 -14.28
C LYS A 279 -0.84 15.36 -14.86
N THR A 280 -2.09 15.79 -14.96
CA THR A 280 -3.18 15.01 -15.57
C THR A 280 -3.71 15.75 -16.79
N LEU A 281 -3.80 15.03 -17.91
CA LEU A 281 -4.32 15.50 -19.20
C LEU A 281 -5.50 14.62 -19.61
N THR A 282 -6.58 15.23 -20.09
CA THR A 282 -7.75 14.52 -20.58
C THR A 282 -7.84 14.66 -22.09
N TRP A 283 -7.96 13.54 -22.81
CA TRP A 283 -8.06 13.51 -24.27
C TRP A 283 -9.31 12.77 -24.73
N THR A 284 -10.03 13.36 -25.68
CA THR A 284 -11.06 12.65 -26.43
C THR A 284 -10.44 11.68 -27.45
N ALA A 285 -11.22 10.77 -28.03
CA ALA A 285 -10.74 9.93 -29.12
C ALA A 285 -10.30 10.75 -30.35
N ALA A 286 -10.91 11.91 -30.58
CA ALA A 286 -10.52 12.84 -31.64
C ALA A 286 -9.14 13.47 -31.36
N ASP A 287 -8.87 13.83 -30.11
CA ASP A 287 -7.57 14.33 -29.66
C ASP A 287 -6.47 13.29 -29.84
N VAL A 288 -6.73 12.04 -29.43
CA VAL A 288 -5.81 10.91 -29.63
C VAL A 288 -5.56 10.66 -31.12
N THR A 289 -6.59 10.73 -31.96
CA THR A 289 -6.43 10.63 -33.41
C THR A 289 -5.63 11.80 -33.98
N LYS A 290 -5.78 13.01 -33.47
CA LYS A 290 -5.01 14.19 -33.89
C LYS A 290 -3.55 14.10 -33.46
N ALA A 291 -3.27 13.59 -32.26
CA ALA A 291 -1.93 13.43 -31.71
C ALA A 291 -1.18 12.30 -32.40
N PHE A 292 -1.79 11.12 -32.48
CA PHE A 292 -1.11 9.86 -32.81
C PHE A 292 -1.61 9.24 -34.13
N GLY A 293 -2.72 9.71 -34.70
CA GLY A 293 -3.36 9.06 -35.85
C GLY A 293 -4.23 7.86 -35.49
N GLY A 294 -4.32 7.49 -34.21
CA GLY A 294 -5.14 6.40 -33.70
C GLY A 294 -4.78 6.00 -32.27
N PRO A 295 -5.44 4.99 -31.68
CA PRO A 295 -5.23 4.60 -30.29
C PRO A 295 -4.01 3.70 -30.07
N ASN A 296 -3.35 3.23 -31.13
CA ASN A 296 -2.18 2.37 -30.99
C ASN A 296 -0.91 3.23 -31.00
N VAL A 297 -0.15 3.18 -29.91
CA VAL A 297 1.05 4.00 -29.71
C VAL A 297 2.26 3.16 -29.36
N TYR A 298 3.40 3.45 -29.98
CA TYR A 298 4.70 3.09 -29.45
C TYR A 298 5.06 4.02 -28.31
N TRP A 299 5.98 3.60 -27.45
CA TRP A 299 6.47 4.43 -26.36
C TRP A 299 7.96 4.21 -26.14
N GLY A 300 8.62 5.15 -25.50
CA GLY A 300 10.06 5.05 -25.28
C GLY A 300 10.68 6.32 -24.74
N PHE A 301 12.00 6.35 -24.78
CA PHE A 301 12.81 7.48 -24.38
C PHE A 301 13.73 7.90 -25.52
N THR A 302 13.98 9.19 -25.60
CA THR A 302 15.00 9.80 -26.45
C THR A 302 15.71 10.88 -25.66
N GLY A 303 16.93 11.22 -26.05
CA GLY A 303 17.73 12.22 -25.35
C GLY A 303 18.88 12.67 -26.21
N ALA A 304 19.44 13.83 -25.88
CA ALA A 304 20.58 14.38 -26.59
C ALA A 304 21.49 15.20 -25.69
N THR A 305 22.73 15.36 -26.12
CA THR A 305 23.74 16.19 -25.48
C THR A 305 24.41 17.10 -26.51
N GLY A 306 24.82 18.28 -26.08
CA GLY A 306 25.56 19.28 -26.83
C GLY A 306 27.04 19.28 -26.47
N ASP A 307 27.57 20.47 -26.20
CA ASP A 307 28.95 20.63 -25.70
C ASP A 307 29.09 20.27 -24.20
N ASN A 308 27.96 20.24 -23.48
CA ASN A 308 27.84 19.73 -22.12
C ASN A 308 27.21 18.33 -22.14
N LYS A 309 27.26 17.65 -21.00
CA LYS A 309 26.74 16.29 -20.87
C LYS A 309 26.17 16.02 -19.50
N GLU A 310 25.40 14.95 -19.45
CA GLU A 310 24.86 14.33 -18.26
C GLU A 310 24.80 12.80 -18.47
N GLN A 311 24.57 12.04 -17.41
CA GLN A 311 24.29 10.62 -17.54
C GLN A 311 22.78 10.40 -17.71
N GLY A 312 22.24 10.59 -18.92
CA GLY A 312 20.83 10.32 -19.21
C GLY A 312 20.54 8.82 -19.24
N VAL A 313 20.01 8.27 -18.14
CA VAL A 313 19.78 6.83 -17.98
C VAL A 313 18.34 6.55 -17.59
N VAL A 314 17.75 5.53 -18.20
CA VAL A 314 16.43 5.00 -17.82
C VAL A 314 16.52 3.52 -17.45
N VAL A 315 15.84 3.16 -16.37
CA VAL A 315 15.46 1.78 -16.03
C VAL A 315 13.95 1.68 -15.92
N PHE A 316 13.41 0.47 -16.10
CA PHE A 316 11.98 0.22 -16.07
C PHE A 316 11.66 -0.65 -14.88
N GLU A 317 10.76 -0.19 -14.01
CA GLU A 317 10.31 -0.93 -12.83
C GLU A 317 8.98 -1.66 -13.10
N SER A 318 8.11 -1.05 -13.91
CA SER A 318 6.88 -1.65 -14.43
C SER A 318 6.75 -1.35 -15.92
N ILE A 319 6.61 -2.41 -16.73
CA ILE A 319 6.50 -2.31 -18.18
C ILE A 319 5.11 -2.79 -18.61
N PRO A 320 4.26 -1.91 -19.19
CA PRO A 320 2.95 -2.29 -19.71
C PRO A 320 3.02 -3.47 -20.68
N GLY A 321 2.17 -4.48 -20.47
CA GLY A 321 2.03 -5.64 -21.35
C GLY A 321 3.18 -6.65 -21.28
N LEU A 322 4.26 -6.40 -20.52
CA LEU A 322 5.31 -7.42 -20.33
C LEU A 322 4.78 -8.58 -19.48
N VAL A 323 4.24 -8.22 -18.32
CA VAL A 323 3.50 -9.08 -17.41
C VAL A 323 2.27 -8.29 -16.98
N ASP A 324 1.11 -8.86 -17.22
CA ASP A 324 -0.17 -8.34 -16.80
C ASP A 324 -0.73 -9.23 -15.69
N ALA A 325 -0.73 -8.70 -14.47
CA ALA A 325 -1.34 -9.33 -13.32
C ALA A 325 -2.01 -8.29 -12.44
N ASN A 326 -2.94 -8.74 -11.60
CA ASN A 326 -3.65 -7.90 -10.65
C ASN A 326 -3.57 -8.51 -9.25
N LEU A 327 -3.14 -7.69 -8.29
CA LEU A 327 -3.12 -8.04 -6.87
C LEU A 327 -4.33 -7.44 -6.16
N ALA A 328 -5.34 -8.27 -5.88
CA ALA A 328 -6.47 -7.90 -5.07
C ALA A 328 -6.26 -8.35 -3.62
N THR A 329 -6.49 -7.48 -2.65
CA THR A 329 -6.39 -7.84 -1.23
C THR A 329 -7.73 -7.70 -0.52
N LYS A 330 -7.92 -8.44 0.58
CA LYS A 330 -9.14 -8.40 1.37
C LYS A 330 -8.92 -8.88 2.80
N VAL A 331 -9.61 -8.26 3.75
CA VAL A 331 -9.79 -8.76 5.12
C VAL A 331 -11.14 -9.45 5.29
N THR A 332 -11.14 -10.60 5.96
CA THR A 332 -12.33 -11.37 6.32
C THR A 332 -12.27 -11.83 7.77
N ASP A 333 -13.41 -12.23 8.33
CA ASP A 333 -13.42 -13.00 9.57
C ASP A 333 -12.74 -14.39 9.38
N PRO A 334 -12.52 -15.16 10.47
CA PRO A 334 -11.93 -16.50 10.39
C PRO A 334 -12.69 -17.49 9.50
N ASP A 335 -13.99 -17.29 9.30
CA ASP A 335 -14.86 -18.12 8.45
C ASP A 335 -14.87 -17.66 6.97
N GLY A 336 -14.14 -16.58 6.63
CA GLY A 336 -14.05 -16.04 5.28
C GLY A 336 -15.15 -15.03 4.90
N LYS A 337 -15.97 -14.58 5.86
CA LYS A 337 -17.03 -13.59 5.62
C LYS A 337 -16.48 -12.17 5.69
N ALA A 338 -17.14 -11.24 5.00
CA ALA A 338 -16.79 -9.83 5.07
C ALA A 338 -16.90 -9.29 6.50
N THR A 339 -15.95 -8.47 6.92
CA THR A 339 -16.00 -7.78 8.20
C THR A 339 -17.02 -6.62 8.16
N GLY A 340 -17.51 -6.22 9.32
CA GLY A 340 -18.21 -4.94 9.46
C GLY A 340 -17.28 -3.74 9.38
N ALA A 341 -17.80 -2.53 9.61
CA ALA A 341 -17.03 -1.29 9.61
C ALA A 341 -16.01 -1.20 10.76
N SER A 342 -16.21 -1.98 11.82
CA SER A 342 -15.32 -2.03 12.98
C SER A 342 -15.21 -3.46 13.52
N VAL A 343 -14.09 -3.71 14.20
CA VAL A 343 -13.80 -4.94 14.92
C VAL A 343 -13.26 -4.60 16.31
N TYR A 344 -13.45 -5.51 17.26
CA TYR A 344 -12.90 -5.32 18.59
C TYR A 344 -11.40 -5.61 18.64
N GLN A 345 -10.68 -4.88 19.49
CA GLN A 345 -9.29 -5.18 19.80
C GLN A 345 -9.13 -6.63 20.26
N GLY A 346 -8.11 -7.31 19.76
CA GLY A 346 -7.83 -8.72 19.99
C GLY A 346 -8.62 -9.69 19.10
N ALA A 347 -9.50 -9.20 18.20
CA ALA A 347 -10.17 -10.03 17.22
C ALA A 347 -9.16 -10.62 16.22
N THR A 348 -9.30 -11.92 15.94
CA THR A 348 -8.54 -12.60 14.88
C THR A 348 -9.32 -12.52 13.57
N LEU A 349 -8.63 -12.19 12.49
CA LEU A 349 -9.15 -12.08 11.13
C LEU A 349 -8.19 -12.78 10.16
N ASN A 350 -8.57 -12.86 8.89
CA ASN A 350 -7.68 -13.29 7.81
C ASN A 350 -7.46 -12.13 6.85
N GLN A 351 -6.21 -11.89 6.45
CA GLN A 351 -5.88 -11.06 5.32
C GLN A 351 -5.47 -11.94 4.15
N SER A 352 -6.09 -11.70 3.00
CA SER A 352 -5.88 -12.47 1.77
C SER A 352 -5.34 -11.58 0.65
N TYR A 353 -4.45 -12.15 -0.14
CA TYR A 353 -3.75 -11.53 -1.26
C TYR A 353 -3.93 -12.43 -2.47
N THR A 354 -4.75 -11.99 -3.42
CA THR A 354 -5.06 -12.72 -4.64
C THR A 354 -4.32 -12.07 -5.79
N LEU A 355 -3.30 -12.76 -6.29
CA LEU A 355 -2.63 -12.40 -7.53
C LEU A 355 -3.24 -13.19 -8.68
N THR A 356 -3.79 -12.48 -9.67
CA THR A 356 -4.41 -13.07 -10.87
C THR A 356 -3.59 -12.67 -12.08
N TYR A 357 -3.13 -13.66 -12.85
CA TYR A 357 -2.29 -13.44 -14.02
C TYR A 357 -3.12 -13.53 -15.31
N ASP A 358 -2.97 -12.53 -16.17
CA ASP A 358 -3.55 -12.46 -17.51
C ASP A 358 -2.51 -12.90 -18.53
N GLY A 359 -2.63 -14.16 -18.97
CA GLY A 359 -1.72 -14.73 -19.95
C GLY A 359 -1.93 -14.18 -21.35
N SER A 360 -3.10 -13.62 -21.68
CA SER A 360 -3.41 -13.04 -22.98
C SER A 360 -2.81 -11.65 -23.13
N GLY A 361 -2.77 -10.87 -22.04
CA GLY A 361 -2.11 -9.57 -21.96
C GLY A 361 -0.59 -9.66 -21.83
N SER A 362 -0.09 -10.69 -21.13
CA SER A 362 1.34 -10.85 -20.86
C SER A 362 2.17 -11.36 -22.05
N LYS A 363 3.44 -10.96 -22.14
CA LYS A 363 4.44 -11.56 -23.04
C LYS A 363 5.22 -12.70 -22.41
N GLN A 364 5.34 -12.72 -21.09
CA GLN A 364 6.21 -13.63 -20.34
C GLN A 364 5.51 -14.24 -19.14
N SER A 365 6.00 -15.41 -18.72
CA SER A 365 5.68 -15.99 -17.41
C SER A 365 6.03 -15.02 -16.28
N PHE A 366 5.38 -15.16 -15.12
CA PHE A 366 5.65 -14.33 -13.94
C PHE A 366 6.01 -15.18 -12.72
N PRO A 367 7.29 -15.26 -12.31
CA PRO A 367 8.46 -14.67 -12.96
C PRO A 367 8.85 -15.38 -14.25
N THR A 368 9.78 -14.81 -15.01
CA THR A 368 10.46 -15.54 -16.07
C THR A 368 11.29 -16.67 -15.44
N PRO A 369 11.09 -17.94 -15.84
CA PRO A 369 11.89 -19.04 -15.32
C PRO A 369 13.38 -18.85 -15.64
N GLY A 370 14.25 -19.13 -14.67
CA GLY A 370 15.68 -19.24 -14.95
C GLY A 370 16.00 -20.46 -15.81
N ASN A 371 17.29 -20.68 -16.11
CA ASN A 371 17.77 -21.82 -16.90
C ASN A 371 17.37 -23.20 -16.35
N ASN A 372 16.98 -23.27 -15.07
CA ASN A 372 16.51 -24.48 -14.38
C ASN A 372 14.99 -24.72 -14.52
N GLY A 373 14.25 -23.87 -15.25
CA GLY A 373 12.83 -24.05 -15.55
C GLY A 373 11.85 -23.67 -14.42
N ALA A 374 12.33 -23.16 -13.28
CA ALA A 374 11.49 -22.64 -12.20
C ALA A 374 11.73 -21.14 -12.01
N GLY A 375 10.66 -20.34 -12.07
CA GLY A 375 10.65 -18.96 -11.58
C GLY A 375 9.93 -18.93 -10.23
N THR A 376 10.58 -18.38 -9.20
CA THR A 376 9.98 -18.20 -7.87
C THR A 376 9.67 -16.74 -7.60
N LEU A 377 8.53 -16.49 -6.94
CA LEU A 377 8.18 -15.17 -6.44
C LEU A 377 8.80 -14.95 -5.05
N ASP A 378 9.26 -13.73 -4.82
CA ASP A 378 9.58 -13.19 -3.50
C ASP A 378 8.45 -12.26 -3.07
N VAL A 379 7.98 -12.44 -1.84
CA VAL A 379 6.80 -11.74 -1.33
C VAL A 379 7.13 -11.08 -0.02
N GLN A 380 6.78 -9.80 0.12
CA GLN A 380 6.80 -9.08 1.38
C GLN A 380 5.39 -8.56 1.65
N LEU A 381 4.65 -9.18 2.57
CA LEU A 381 3.30 -8.77 2.92
C LEU A 381 3.30 -7.84 4.13
N GLN A 382 2.30 -6.97 4.18
CA GLN A 382 2.09 -6.01 5.26
C GLN A 382 0.62 -5.98 5.71
N THR A 383 0.41 -5.77 7.00
CA THR A 383 -0.91 -5.48 7.59
C THR A 383 -1.14 -3.98 7.70
N GLY A 384 -2.42 -3.57 7.85
CA GLY A 384 -2.72 -2.22 8.32
C GLY A 384 -2.08 -1.94 9.68
N SER A 385 -1.80 -0.67 9.99
CA SER A 385 -1.03 -0.24 11.18
C SER A 385 -1.63 -0.70 12.52
N ASN A 386 -2.94 -0.92 12.57
CA ASN A 386 -3.67 -1.39 13.75
C ASN A 386 -3.79 -2.92 13.84
N TYR A 387 -3.07 -3.64 13.00
CA TYR A 387 -3.12 -5.09 12.88
C TYR A 387 -1.70 -5.67 12.85
N GLY A 388 -1.58 -6.96 13.15
CA GLY A 388 -0.33 -7.69 12.96
C GLY A 388 -0.58 -9.17 12.65
N PHE A 389 0.32 -9.77 11.86
CA PHE A 389 0.37 -11.19 11.61
C PHE A 389 0.74 -11.95 12.88
N ILE A 390 0.13 -13.11 13.11
CA ILE A 390 0.44 -13.95 14.26
C ILE A 390 1.79 -14.65 14.04
N VAL A 391 2.70 -14.47 14.99
CA VAL A 391 4.00 -15.15 15.05
C VAL A 391 3.89 -16.37 15.96
N ASP A 392 4.33 -17.53 15.48
CA ASP A 392 4.35 -18.80 16.21
C ASP A 392 5.51 -18.87 17.22
N ASP A 393 5.56 -19.97 17.98
CA ASP A 393 6.56 -20.18 19.04
C ASP A 393 7.98 -20.34 18.48
N GLN A 394 8.13 -20.56 17.17
CA GLN A 394 9.39 -20.66 16.45
C GLN A 394 9.82 -19.31 15.84
N GLY A 395 9.04 -18.24 16.04
CA GLY A 395 9.31 -16.94 15.45
C GLY A 395 8.92 -16.84 13.98
N GLN A 396 8.04 -17.72 13.49
CA GLN A 396 7.60 -17.74 12.09
C GLN A 396 6.12 -17.38 11.95
N ILE A 397 5.70 -16.97 10.76
CA ILE A 397 4.31 -16.63 10.47
C ILE A 397 3.72 -17.71 9.58
N ASP A 398 2.63 -18.34 10.02
CA ASP A 398 1.93 -19.35 9.25
C ASP A 398 1.11 -18.73 8.12
N VAL A 399 1.45 -19.10 6.89
CA VAL A 399 0.78 -18.61 5.68
C VAL A 399 0.27 -19.78 4.86
N THR A 400 -0.95 -19.65 4.35
CA THR A 400 -1.54 -20.62 3.43
C THR A 400 -1.57 -20.04 2.02
N VAL A 401 -1.02 -20.76 1.05
CA VAL A 401 -1.01 -20.38 -0.37
C VAL A 401 -1.86 -21.39 -1.14
N LYS A 402 -2.88 -20.90 -1.84
CA LYS A 402 -3.75 -21.71 -2.70
C LYS A 402 -3.58 -21.31 -4.15
N TYR A 403 -3.33 -22.29 -5.03
CA TYR A 403 -3.18 -22.09 -6.46
C TYR A 403 -4.46 -22.47 -7.22
N SER A 404 -4.60 -21.98 -8.45
CA SER A 404 -5.77 -22.23 -9.32
C SER A 404 -5.94 -23.69 -9.72
N ASP A 405 -4.88 -24.51 -9.66
CA ASP A 405 -4.94 -25.96 -9.87
C ASP A 405 -5.52 -26.73 -8.66
N GLY A 406 -5.91 -26.02 -7.59
CA GLY A 406 -6.46 -26.57 -6.37
C GLY A 406 -5.40 -26.99 -5.34
N THR A 407 -4.11 -26.88 -5.66
CA THR A 407 -3.04 -27.18 -4.71
C THR A 407 -2.97 -26.13 -3.60
N THR A 408 -2.68 -26.60 -2.40
CA THR A 408 -2.47 -25.76 -1.21
C THR A 408 -1.08 -26.04 -0.66
N GLN A 409 -0.35 -24.97 -0.36
CA GLN A 409 0.97 -25.00 0.25
C GLN A 409 0.91 -24.22 1.57
N HIS A 410 1.44 -24.80 2.64
CA HIS A 410 1.68 -24.09 3.89
C HIS A 410 3.12 -23.58 3.89
N VAL A 411 3.31 -22.30 4.17
CA VAL A 411 4.59 -21.60 4.10
C VAL A 411 4.85 -20.95 5.44
N LYS A 412 6.07 -21.12 5.94
CA LYS A 412 6.56 -20.44 7.14
C LYS A 412 7.27 -19.16 6.70
N GLY A 413 6.64 -18.02 6.99
CA GLY A 413 7.18 -16.71 6.68
C GLY A 413 8.09 -16.17 7.77
N GLU A 414 9.06 -15.37 7.37
CA GLU A 414 10.00 -14.69 8.25
C GLU A 414 9.44 -13.30 8.59
N HIS A 415 9.35 -12.94 9.87
CA HIS A 415 8.95 -11.58 10.24
C HIS A 415 10.06 -10.58 9.89
N VAL A 416 9.68 -9.40 9.38
CA VAL A 416 10.64 -8.35 8.99
C VAL A 416 10.76 -7.27 10.06
N THR A 417 9.71 -7.08 10.87
CA THR A 417 9.70 -6.12 11.97
C THR A 417 9.83 -6.81 13.32
N ASP A 418 10.31 -6.05 14.31
CA ASP A 418 10.37 -6.52 15.70
C ASP A 418 8.98 -6.93 16.20
N PRO A 419 8.81 -8.17 16.69
CA PRO A 419 7.52 -8.63 17.14
C PRO A 419 7.08 -7.96 18.44
N VAL A 420 5.78 -7.71 18.59
CA VAL A 420 5.15 -7.14 19.78
C VAL A 420 4.13 -8.12 20.35
N THR A 421 4.07 -8.26 21.67
CA THR A 421 3.08 -9.11 22.33
C THR A 421 1.78 -8.35 22.60
N THR A 422 0.65 -8.93 22.22
CA THR A 422 -0.70 -8.38 22.45
C THR A 422 -1.67 -9.46 22.94
N PRO A 423 -2.66 -9.16 23.79
CA PRO A 423 -3.72 -10.11 24.13
C PRO A 423 -4.78 -10.23 23.01
N THR A 424 -5.24 -11.45 22.74
CA THR A 424 -6.43 -11.73 21.93
C THR A 424 -7.72 -11.48 22.71
N LEU A 425 -8.87 -11.51 22.03
CA LEU A 425 -10.19 -11.43 22.67
C LEU A 425 -10.42 -12.54 23.72
N ALA A 426 -9.80 -13.71 23.52
CA ALA A 426 -9.84 -14.84 24.45
C ALA A 426 -8.86 -14.68 25.64
N GLY A 427 -8.14 -13.56 25.74
CA GLY A 427 -7.13 -13.32 26.78
C GLY A 427 -5.81 -14.04 26.57
N LYS A 428 -5.66 -14.82 25.49
CA LYS A 428 -4.39 -15.45 25.12
C LYS A 428 -3.42 -14.39 24.60
N LEU A 429 -2.21 -14.32 25.17
CA LEU A 429 -1.13 -13.50 24.63
C LEU A 429 -0.64 -14.10 23.30
N VAL A 430 -0.53 -13.25 22.28
CA VAL A 430 0.02 -13.58 20.98
C VAL A 430 1.12 -12.59 20.63
N THR A 431 2.17 -13.10 20.00
CA THR A 431 3.22 -12.27 19.44
C THR A 431 2.84 -11.94 18.00
N VAL A 432 3.00 -10.69 17.59
CA VAL A 432 2.64 -10.23 16.25
C VAL A 432 3.73 -9.41 15.59
N ALA A 433 3.80 -9.45 14.27
CA ALA A 433 4.63 -8.58 13.44
C ALA A 433 3.78 -7.98 12.31
N ASN A 434 4.09 -6.79 11.84
CA ASN A 434 3.28 -6.14 10.80
C ASN A 434 3.75 -6.47 9.37
N ARG A 435 4.93 -7.07 9.22
CA ARG A 435 5.52 -7.47 7.93
C ARG A 435 6.03 -8.89 7.97
N VAL A 436 5.77 -9.62 6.88
CA VAL A 436 6.25 -11.00 6.68
C VAL A 436 6.86 -11.16 5.29
N LYS A 437 8.00 -11.85 5.22
CA LYS A 437 8.64 -12.26 3.98
C LYS A 437 8.33 -13.74 3.69
N LEU A 438 7.99 -14.04 2.44
CA LEU A 438 7.85 -15.40 1.91
C LEU A 438 8.74 -15.54 0.68
N SER A 439 9.40 -16.69 0.55
CA SER A 439 10.25 -17.01 -0.60
C SER A 439 9.90 -18.37 -1.17
N GLY A 440 10.25 -18.60 -2.43
CA GLY A 440 10.09 -19.89 -3.10
C GLY A 440 8.64 -20.20 -3.53
N LEU A 441 7.78 -19.20 -3.64
CA LEU A 441 6.42 -19.40 -4.16
C LEU A 441 6.44 -19.60 -5.67
N LYS A 442 5.57 -20.48 -6.18
CA LYS A 442 5.50 -20.74 -7.62
C LYS A 442 4.90 -19.54 -8.35
N GLY A 443 5.48 -19.21 -9.49
CA GLY A 443 4.93 -18.23 -10.43
C GLY A 443 3.82 -18.76 -11.34
N PHE A 444 3.56 -17.99 -12.38
CA PHE A 444 2.56 -18.18 -13.42
C PHE A 444 3.24 -18.48 -14.76
N ASP A 445 2.68 -19.43 -15.51
CA ASP A 445 3.26 -19.90 -16.76
C ASP A 445 2.50 -19.33 -17.95
N LYS A 446 3.15 -18.52 -18.78
CA LYS A 446 2.55 -17.92 -19.98
C LYS A 446 1.93 -18.96 -20.92
N ALA A 447 2.48 -20.18 -20.99
CA ALA A 447 1.98 -21.23 -21.87
C ALA A 447 0.62 -21.79 -21.41
N LYS A 448 0.27 -21.62 -20.12
CA LYS A 448 -1.02 -22.08 -19.56
C LYS A 448 -2.17 -21.10 -19.79
N GLY A 449 -1.91 -19.91 -20.33
CA GLY A 449 -2.94 -18.91 -20.65
C GLY A 449 -3.57 -18.26 -19.41
N ASP A 450 -4.80 -17.77 -19.56
CA ASP A 450 -5.51 -16.97 -18.55
C ASP A 450 -6.09 -17.80 -17.40
N GLY A 451 -6.53 -17.11 -16.36
CA GLY A 451 -7.25 -17.71 -15.22
C GLY A 451 -6.33 -18.35 -14.19
N GLN A 452 -5.01 -18.21 -14.35
CA GLN A 452 -4.06 -18.60 -13.32
C GLN A 452 -4.13 -17.63 -12.14
N LYS A 453 -4.22 -18.18 -10.94
CA LYS A 453 -4.38 -17.41 -9.70
C LYS A 453 -3.63 -18.05 -8.55
N MET A 454 -3.06 -17.20 -7.70
CA MET A 454 -2.52 -17.55 -6.39
C MET A 454 -3.24 -16.71 -5.33
N THR A 455 -3.73 -17.35 -4.27
CA THR A 455 -4.26 -16.67 -3.08
C THR A 455 -3.39 -17.01 -1.89
N ILE A 456 -2.74 -16.00 -1.33
CA ILE A 456 -1.99 -16.08 -0.08
C ILE A 456 -2.91 -15.60 1.04
N THR A 457 -3.03 -16.35 2.12
CA THR A 457 -3.85 -16.01 3.29
C THR A 457 -3.02 -16.14 4.55
N ALA A 458 -3.00 -15.08 5.36
CA ALA A 458 -2.33 -15.04 6.65
C ALA A 458 -3.31 -14.58 7.75
N PRO A 459 -3.28 -15.20 8.95
CA PRO A 459 -4.06 -14.75 10.08
C PRO A 459 -3.48 -13.45 10.65
N ILE A 460 -4.36 -12.51 10.95
CA ILE A 460 -4.01 -11.23 11.57
C ILE A 460 -4.82 -11.02 12.85
N VAL A 461 -4.31 -10.18 13.75
CA VAL A 461 -5.01 -9.77 14.97
C VAL A 461 -5.11 -8.26 15.02
N ALA A 462 -6.26 -7.73 15.46
CA ALA A 462 -6.45 -6.32 15.75
C ALA A 462 -5.66 -5.94 17.03
N THR A 463 -4.61 -5.14 16.90
CA THR A 463 -3.60 -4.93 17.96
C THR A 463 -3.82 -3.65 18.74
N THR A 464 -4.02 -2.54 18.04
CA THR A 464 -4.13 -1.19 18.62
C THR A 464 -5.43 -0.52 18.21
N LEU A 465 -6.00 0.29 19.09
CA LEU A 465 -7.18 1.08 18.76
C LEU A 465 -6.84 2.09 17.67
N GLY A 466 -7.75 2.27 16.71
CA GLY A 466 -7.54 3.21 15.63
C GLY A 466 -8.68 3.24 14.61
N ALA A 467 -8.67 4.27 13.78
CA ALA A 467 -9.63 4.44 12.72
C ALA A 467 -9.50 3.34 11.65
N ALA A 468 -10.55 3.20 10.83
CA ALA A 468 -10.47 2.40 9.62
C ALA A 468 -9.48 3.05 8.64
N ASP A 469 -8.86 2.23 7.82
CA ASP A 469 -8.00 2.69 6.72
C ASP A 469 -8.53 2.05 5.43
N ALA A 470 -8.85 2.88 4.44
CA ALA A 470 -9.41 2.44 3.17
C ALA A 470 -8.35 1.94 2.20
N SER A 471 -7.07 2.31 2.40
CA SER A 471 -5.98 2.12 1.44
C SER A 471 -4.65 1.84 2.15
N ALA A 472 -4.67 0.97 3.17
CA ALA A 472 -3.44 0.62 3.87
C ALA A 472 -2.49 -0.15 2.93
N ASN A 473 -1.19 0.12 2.98
CA ASN A 473 -0.21 -0.67 2.25
C ASN A 473 -0.25 -2.14 2.73
N ALA A 474 -0.49 -3.05 1.79
CA ALA A 474 -0.63 -4.47 2.01
C ALA A 474 0.65 -5.27 1.64
N GLY A 475 1.69 -4.59 1.13
CA GLY A 475 2.96 -5.16 0.73
C GLY A 475 3.09 -5.34 -0.78
N VAL A 476 4.07 -6.16 -1.19
CA VAL A 476 4.49 -6.35 -2.58
C VAL A 476 4.73 -7.83 -2.89
N ILE A 477 4.36 -8.24 -4.11
CA ILE A 477 4.76 -9.52 -4.72
C ILE A 477 5.68 -9.22 -5.89
N VAL A 478 6.89 -9.80 -5.87
CA VAL A 478 7.95 -9.51 -6.82
C VAL A 478 8.41 -10.78 -7.52
N GLY A 479 8.65 -10.67 -8.82
CA GLY A 479 9.42 -11.61 -9.62
C GLY A 479 10.52 -10.88 -10.37
N ASN A 480 11.36 -11.62 -11.08
CA ASN A 480 12.49 -11.06 -11.82
C ASN A 480 12.12 -10.22 -13.05
N ASN A 481 10.84 -10.04 -13.36
CA ASN A 481 10.37 -9.30 -14.53
C ASN A 481 9.11 -8.45 -14.28
N ALA A 482 8.58 -8.44 -13.05
CA ALA A 482 7.46 -7.60 -12.65
C ALA A 482 7.32 -7.53 -11.12
N GLN A 483 6.58 -6.52 -10.65
CA GLN A 483 6.25 -6.34 -9.25
C GLN A 483 4.84 -5.75 -9.10
N TYR A 484 4.11 -6.19 -8.08
CA TYR A 484 2.74 -5.75 -7.81
C TYR A 484 2.61 -5.38 -6.33
N LYS A 485 2.34 -4.10 -6.10
CA LYS A 485 2.02 -3.57 -4.77
C LYS A 485 0.52 -3.72 -4.50
N GLY A 486 0.17 -4.05 -3.27
CA GLY A 486 -1.21 -4.23 -2.83
C GLY A 486 -1.64 -3.15 -1.86
N GLU A 487 -2.89 -2.74 -1.95
CA GLU A 487 -3.57 -1.93 -0.93
C GLU A 487 -4.72 -2.72 -0.34
N VAL A 488 -5.01 -2.52 0.94
CA VAL A 488 -6.05 -3.21 1.69
C VAL A 488 -6.92 -2.23 2.47
N SER A 489 -8.24 -2.41 2.39
CA SER A 489 -9.16 -1.76 3.32
C SER A 489 -9.26 -2.59 4.60
N VAL A 490 -9.01 -1.94 5.74
CA VAL A 490 -9.09 -2.54 7.07
C VAL A 490 -10.11 -1.83 7.95
N PRO A 491 -10.91 -2.55 8.76
CA PRO A 491 -11.91 -1.94 9.61
C PRO A 491 -11.29 -1.15 10.77
N ALA A 492 -12.08 -0.28 11.40
CA ALA A 492 -11.65 0.40 12.62
C ALA A 492 -11.48 -0.60 13.77
N VAL A 493 -10.45 -0.41 14.60
CA VAL A 493 -10.25 -1.21 15.81
C VAL A 493 -10.79 -0.44 16.99
N ILE A 494 -11.85 -0.96 17.60
CA ILE A 494 -12.58 -0.33 18.69
C ILE A 494 -12.38 -1.09 20.01
N PRO A 495 -12.52 -0.43 21.17
CA PRO A 495 -12.43 -1.10 22.46
C PRO A 495 -13.56 -2.12 22.62
N ASN A 496 -13.26 -3.22 23.32
CA ASN A 496 -14.29 -4.17 23.73
C ASN A 496 -15.32 -3.47 24.65
N PRO A 497 -16.62 -3.79 24.52
CA PRO A 497 -17.64 -3.22 25.37
C PRO A 497 -17.43 -3.69 26.83
N VAL A 498 -17.91 -2.88 27.78
CA VAL A 498 -17.99 -3.28 29.18
C VAL A 498 -19.36 -3.92 29.41
N GLU A 499 -19.40 -5.24 29.58
CA GLU A 499 -20.63 -5.99 29.82
C GLU A 499 -20.45 -6.97 30.97
N MET A 500 -21.51 -7.23 31.73
CA MET A 500 -21.54 -8.24 32.78
C MET A 500 -22.92 -8.90 32.85
N THR A 501 -22.96 -10.23 33.00
CA THR A 501 -24.16 -10.99 33.29
C THR A 501 -23.97 -11.78 34.59
N PRO A 502 -24.53 -11.30 35.71
CA PRO A 502 -24.45 -11.99 37.00
C PRO A 502 -25.56 -13.05 37.16
N PRO A 503 -25.38 -14.04 38.05
CA PRO A 503 -26.43 -15.02 38.37
C PRO A 503 -27.43 -14.52 39.41
N TYR A 504 -28.56 -15.21 39.51
CA TYR A 504 -29.52 -15.10 40.61
C TYR A 504 -29.37 -16.31 41.55
N PHE A 505 -29.55 -16.09 42.85
CA PHE A 505 -29.53 -17.16 43.86
C PHE A 505 -30.94 -17.46 44.37
N ASN A 506 -31.36 -18.72 44.27
CA ASN A 506 -32.67 -19.17 44.70
C ASN A 506 -32.55 -20.25 45.79
N PHE A 507 -33.06 -19.97 46.98
CA PHE A 507 -33.03 -20.87 48.14
C PHE A 507 -34.36 -21.62 48.37
N GLY A 508 -35.31 -21.52 47.44
CA GLY A 508 -36.59 -22.20 47.51
C GLY A 508 -37.51 -21.69 48.62
N THR A 509 -38.38 -22.57 49.11
CA THR A 509 -39.32 -22.28 50.20
C THR A 509 -38.74 -22.72 51.53
N LEU A 510 -38.65 -21.78 52.48
CA LEU A 510 -38.29 -22.08 53.86
C LEU A 510 -39.57 -22.21 54.71
N SER A 511 -39.59 -23.19 55.60
CA SER A 511 -40.64 -23.32 56.62
C SER A 511 -40.48 -22.26 57.72
N VAL A 512 -41.59 -21.94 58.39
CA VAL A 512 -41.58 -21.05 59.56
C VAL A 512 -40.59 -21.54 60.63
N GLY A 513 -40.53 -22.86 60.87
CA GLY A 513 -39.60 -23.46 61.83
C GLY A 513 -38.13 -23.26 61.48
N GLN A 514 -37.77 -23.36 60.19
CA GLN A 514 -36.41 -23.09 59.72
C GLN A 514 -36.02 -21.63 59.97
N ILE A 515 -36.93 -20.68 59.74
CA ILE A 515 -36.62 -19.26 59.89
C ILE A 515 -36.59 -18.85 61.37
N THR A 516 -37.51 -19.37 62.20
CA THR A 516 -37.54 -19.04 63.64
C THR A 516 -36.39 -19.65 64.42
N GLN A 517 -35.81 -20.77 63.96
CA GLN A 517 -34.62 -21.39 64.56
C GLN A 517 -33.31 -20.91 63.92
N GLY A 518 -33.40 -20.27 62.76
CA GLY A 518 -32.26 -19.95 61.91
C GLY A 518 -31.82 -21.15 61.06
N VAL A 519 -31.20 -20.87 59.93
CA VAL A 519 -30.60 -21.89 59.05
C VAL A 519 -29.12 -21.63 58.87
N LYS A 520 -28.35 -22.71 58.75
CA LYS A 520 -26.93 -22.66 58.40
C LYS A 520 -26.69 -23.62 57.24
N GLY A 521 -26.10 -23.12 56.16
CA GLY A 521 -25.73 -23.87 54.98
C GLY A 521 -26.91 -24.35 54.15
N LEU A 522 -28.04 -23.62 54.13
CA LEU A 522 -29.20 -24.01 53.33
C LEU A 522 -28.82 -24.00 51.83
N PRO A 523 -28.87 -25.13 51.10
CA PRO A 523 -28.43 -25.16 49.70
C PRO A 523 -29.28 -24.26 48.80
N GLY A 524 -28.63 -23.53 47.90
CA GLY A 524 -29.27 -22.71 46.87
C GLY A 524 -29.00 -23.21 45.46
N LYS A 525 -29.78 -22.69 44.50
CA LYS A 525 -29.61 -22.91 43.06
C LYS A 525 -29.26 -21.60 42.36
N LEU A 526 -28.49 -21.71 41.28
CA LEU A 526 -28.25 -20.60 40.35
C LEU A 526 -29.36 -20.56 39.31
N THR A 527 -29.87 -19.37 39.04
CA THR A 527 -30.83 -19.13 37.95
C THR A 527 -30.45 -17.89 37.15
N ASP A 528 -31.06 -17.72 35.98
CA ASP A 528 -31.18 -16.40 35.35
C ASP A 528 -32.37 -15.62 35.94
N GLU A 529 -32.61 -14.43 35.39
CA GLU A 529 -33.74 -13.56 35.76
C GLU A 529 -35.10 -14.23 35.51
N SER A 530 -35.20 -15.14 34.52
CA SER A 530 -36.41 -15.90 34.24
C SER A 530 -36.64 -17.08 35.18
N GLY A 531 -35.66 -17.39 36.04
CA GLY A 531 -35.68 -18.54 36.93
C GLY A 531 -35.18 -19.85 36.30
N ALA A 532 -34.66 -19.82 35.07
CA ALA A 532 -34.09 -21.00 34.43
C ALA A 532 -32.70 -21.29 34.99
N THR A 533 -32.41 -22.58 35.21
CA THR A 533 -31.16 -23.07 35.81
C THR A 533 -29.97 -23.12 34.84
N ASN A 534 -30.00 -22.32 33.78
CA ASN A 534 -29.01 -22.37 32.69
C ASN A 534 -27.76 -21.53 32.99
N THR A 535 -27.76 -20.80 34.11
CA THR A 535 -26.61 -19.98 34.53
C THR A 535 -25.71 -20.77 35.46
N THR A 536 -24.41 -20.74 35.18
CA THR A 536 -23.40 -21.47 35.96
C THR A 536 -22.32 -20.55 36.52
N GLY A 537 -22.38 -19.23 36.26
CA GLY A 537 -21.27 -18.32 36.58
C GLY A 537 -21.57 -16.85 36.31
N ILE A 538 -20.52 -16.03 36.46
CA ILE A 538 -20.51 -14.61 36.11
C ILE A 538 -19.75 -14.46 34.80
N TYR A 539 -20.38 -13.81 33.82
CA TYR A 539 -19.82 -13.60 32.48
C TYR A 539 -19.55 -12.11 32.27
N THR A 540 -18.42 -11.75 31.67
CA THR A 540 -18.01 -10.35 31.49
C THR A 540 -17.30 -10.12 30.16
N LYS A 541 -17.46 -8.92 29.58
CA LYS A 541 -16.64 -8.38 28.48
C LYS A 541 -16.06 -7.04 28.93
N PHE A 542 -14.83 -6.72 28.51
CA PHE A 542 -14.18 -5.45 28.89
C PHE A 542 -13.02 -5.06 27.94
N PRO A 543 -12.66 -3.76 27.84
CA PRO A 543 -11.57 -3.23 27.00
C PRO A 543 -10.20 -3.75 27.44
N LEU A 544 -9.44 -4.42 26.56
CA LEU A 544 -8.14 -5.03 26.88
C LEU A 544 -7.11 -4.04 27.46
N GLY A 545 -6.22 -4.55 28.32
CA GLY A 545 -5.13 -3.77 28.90
C GLY A 545 -5.55 -2.77 29.99
N LYS A 546 -6.75 -2.93 30.55
CA LYS A 546 -7.25 -2.15 31.69
C LYS A 546 -7.26 -2.99 32.96
N ASP A 547 -7.14 -2.32 34.10
CA ASP A 547 -7.35 -2.96 35.40
C ASP A 547 -8.85 -3.13 35.66
N TYR A 548 -9.27 -4.24 36.26
CA TYR A 548 -10.67 -4.46 36.65
C TYR A 548 -10.83 -4.82 38.10
N GLN A 549 -11.97 -4.39 38.66
CA GLN A 549 -12.44 -4.78 39.97
C GLN A 549 -13.90 -5.22 39.87
N LEU A 550 -14.18 -6.45 40.33
CA LEU A 550 -15.54 -6.94 40.54
C LEU A 550 -15.86 -6.93 42.02
N THR A 551 -16.94 -6.23 42.40
CA THR A 551 -17.49 -6.26 43.76
C THR A 551 -18.95 -6.72 43.75
N ALA A 552 -19.38 -7.35 44.84
CA ALA A 552 -20.77 -7.68 45.08
C ALA A 552 -21.20 -7.21 46.47
N ALA A 553 -22.41 -6.67 46.60
CA ALA A 553 -23.03 -6.27 47.87
C ALA A 553 -24.46 -6.78 47.92
N VAL A 554 -24.83 -7.52 48.98
CA VAL A 554 -26.21 -7.96 49.19
C VAL A 554 -26.94 -6.89 49.99
N GLN A 555 -27.99 -6.33 49.42
CA GLN A 555 -28.90 -5.45 50.14
C GLN A 555 -29.69 -6.25 51.17
N SER A 556 -30.11 -5.57 52.25
CA SER A 556 -30.86 -6.25 53.31
C SER A 556 -32.09 -6.98 52.78
N PHE A 557 -32.28 -8.24 53.20
CA PHE A 557 -33.50 -9.00 52.91
C PHE A 557 -34.74 -8.34 53.51
N ASN A 558 -34.55 -7.50 54.55
CA ASN A 558 -35.59 -6.77 55.25
C ASN A 558 -36.83 -7.64 55.54
N LEU A 559 -36.65 -8.67 56.38
CA LEU A 559 -37.70 -9.65 56.68
C LEU A 559 -38.87 -9.07 57.50
N GLY A 560 -38.80 -7.79 57.90
CA GLY A 560 -39.85 -7.06 58.60
C GLY A 560 -39.33 -6.26 59.79
N THR A 561 -40.25 -5.84 60.66
CA THR A 561 -39.96 -5.05 61.86
C THR A 561 -38.93 -5.75 62.75
N GLY A 562 -37.87 -5.05 63.13
CA GLY A 562 -36.84 -5.60 64.03
C GLY A 562 -35.79 -6.49 63.37
N TYR A 563 -35.86 -6.70 62.05
CA TYR A 563 -34.78 -7.35 61.30
C TYR A 563 -33.53 -6.45 61.28
N THR A 564 -32.37 -7.02 61.58
CA THR A 564 -31.08 -6.30 61.58
C THR A 564 -30.27 -6.67 60.34
N PRO A 565 -29.88 -5.72 59.48
CA PRO A 565 -29.01 -6.00 58.33
C PRO A 565 -27.72 -6.73 58.74
N GLY A 566 -27.31 -7.74 57.97
CA GLY A 566 -26.21 -8.65 58.29
C GLY A 566 -26.64 -9.93 59.02
N SER A 567 -27.94 -10.10 59.27
CA SER A 567 -28.50 -11.32 59.86
C SER A 567 -28.62 -12.48 58.86
N ALA A 568 -28.47 -12.22 57.56
CA ALA A 568 -28.36 -13.24 56.52
C ALA A 568 -27.00 -13.14 55.81
N THR A 569 -26.47 -14.27 55.38
CA THR A 569 -25.23 -14.35 54.57
C THR A 569 -25.43 -15.33 53.42
N ILE A 570 -25.18 -14.86 52.20
CA ILE A 570 -25.10 -15.70 51.01
C ILE A 570 -23.65 -16.17 50.86
N ASN A 571 -23.48 -17.48 50.84
CA ASN A 571 -22.20 -18.15 50.67
C ASN A 571 -22.14 -18.75 49.26
N PHE A 572 -21.00 -18.62 48.59
CA PHE A 572 -20.73 -19.29 47.31
C PHE A 572 -19.23 -19.38 47.05
N THR A 573 -18.84 -20.31 46.19
CA THR A 573 -17.50 -20.39 45.63
C THR A 573 -17.49 -19.70 44.27
N TYR A 574 -16.53 -18.81 44.05
CA TYR A 574 -16.25 -18.20 42.75
C TYR A 574 -14.78 -18.36 42.41
N ASN A 575 -14.50 -18.97 41.25
CA ASN A 575 -13.15 -19.29 40.79
C ASN A 575 -12.31 -20.07 41.84
N GLY A 576 -12.94 -21.03 42.52
CA GLY A 576 -12.31 -21.86 43.54
C GLY A 576 -12.10 -21.19 44.91
N LYS A 577 -12.49 -19.91 45.07
CA LYS A 577 -12.39 -19.17 46.33
C LYS A 577 -13.78 -18.96 46.95
N PRO A 578 -13.96 -19.18 48.27
CA PRO A 578 -15.22 -18.93 48.95
C PRO A 578 -15.45 -17.44 49.22
N TYR A 579 -16.71 -17.02 49.13
CA TYR A 579 -17.18 -15.66 49.41
C TYR A 579 -18.42 -15.70 50.31
N HIS A 580 -18.57 -14.65 51.12
CA HIS A 580 -19.57 -14.55 52.19
C HIS A 580 -20.17 -13.15 52.17
N LEU A 581 -21.32 -13.01 51.50
CA LEU A 581 -21.99 -11.72 51.35
C LEU A 581 -23.08 -11.57 52.40
N ALA A 582 -22.79 -10.80 53.44
CA ALA A 582 -23.78 -10.41 54.44
C ALA A 582 -24.79 -9.42 53.84
N ASP A 583 -26.07 -9.50 54.25
CA ASP A 583 -27.16 -8.65 53.75
C ASP A 583 -27.20 -7.26 54.41
N ASN A 584 -26.05 -6.58 54.45
CA ASN A 584 -25.88 -5.26 55.06
C ASN A 584 -25.42 -4.19 54.07
N GLY A 585 -25.39 -4.49 52.77
CA GLY A 585 -24.92 -3.59 51.72
C GLY A 585 -23.40 -3.39 51.69
N THR A 586 -22.63 -4.12 52.49
CA THR A 586 -21.16 -4.02 52.45
C THR A 586 -20.64 -4.71 51.19
N ALA A 587 -19.97 -3.95 50.32
CA ALA A 587 -19.36 -4.48 49.12
C ALA A 587 -18.13 -5.34 49.45
N GLN A 588 -18.11 -6.57 48.93
CA GLN A 588 -16.94 -7.45 48.98
C GLN A 588 -16.26 -7.50 47.60
N SER A 589 -14.94 -7.32 47.56
CA SER A 589 -14.16 -7.53 46.34
C SER A 589 -14.04 -9.01 46.03
N LEU A 590 -14.60 -9.40 44.89
CA LEU A 590 -14.54 -10.76 44.37
C LEU A 590 -13.27 -10.97 43.56
N PHE A 591 -12.88 -9.98 42.76
CA PHE A 591 -11.72 -10.06 41.88
C PHE A 591 -11.00 -8.72 41.76
N ARG A 592 -9.66 -8.77 41.66
CA ARG A 592 -8.78 -7.63 41.39
C ARG A 592 -7.48 -8.12 40.72
N ASN A 593 -7.37 -7.96 39.38
CA ASN A 593 -6.26 -8.32 38.46
C ASN A 593 -5.70 -9.77 38.46
N PRO A 594 -5.19 -10.34 37.32
CA PRO A 594 -5.01 -9.80 35.95
C PRO A 594 -5.80 -10.57 34.86
N PRO A 595 -5.47 -10.44 33.55
CA PRO A 595 -6.06 -9.53 32.55
C PRO A 595 -7.45 -9.95 32.04
N THR A 596 -8.04 -10.99 32.64
CA THR A 596 -9.39 -11.46 32.31
C THR A 596 -10.11 -11.82 33.58
N VAL A 597 -11.30 -11.26 33.82
CA VAL A 597 -12.28 -11.94 34.68
C VAL A 597 -12.64 -13.22 33.91
N PRO A 598 -12.19 -14.42 34.33
CA PRO A 598 -12.51 -15.61 33.55
C PRO A 598 -14.02 -15.79 33.63
N ASN A 599 -14.67 -16.21 32.54
CA ASN A 599 -16.03 -16.74 32.61
C ASN A 599 -16.00 -17.92 33.59
N SER A 600 -16.37 -17.65 34.85
CA SER A 600 -15.98 -18.49 35.97
C SER A 600 -17.20 -19.05 36.64
N LYS A 601 -17.13 -20.35 36.93
CA LYS A 601 -18.19 -21.10 37.56
C LYS A 601 -18.45 -20.57 38.98
N VAL A 602 -19.72 -20.38 39.31
CA VAL A 602 -20.19 -20.21 40.69
C VAL A 602 -20.69 -21.56 41.17
N THR A 603 -20.23 -22.00 42.34
CA THR A 603 -20.61 -23.29 42.96
C THR A 603 -20.89 -23.12 44.44
N ASP A 604 -21.34 -24.19 45.10
CA ASP A 604 -21.46 -24.27 46.56
C ASP A 604 -22.32 -23.16 47.17
N VAL A 605 -23.40 -22.80 46.47
CA VAL A 605 -24.33 -21.76 46.90
C VAL A 605 -25.09 -22.22 48.14
N SER A 606 -25.03 -21.44 49.22
CA SER A 606 -25.84 -21.67 50.41
C SER A 606 -26.21 -20.39 51.16
N LEU A 607 -27.31 -20.44 51.92
CA LEU A 607 -27.79 -19.35 52.78
C LEU A 607 -27.59 -19.70 54.26
N ASP A 608 -26.96 -18.78 54.98
CA ASP A 608 -27.02 -18.69 56.43
C ASP A 608 -28.01 -17.59 56.81
N LEU A 609 -28.92 -17.86 57.74
CA LEU A 609 -29.90 -16.90 58.24
C LEU A 609 -30.06 -17.08 59.74
N ALA A 610 -29.83 -16.01 60.50
CA ALA A 610 -30.07 -16.01 61.94
C ALA A 610 -31.57 -16.22 62.27
N ALA A 611 -31.84 -16.74 63.47
CA ALA A 611 -33.20 -16.94 63.96
C ALA A 611 -34.02 -15.64 63.92
N TYR A 612 -35.16 -15.68 63.23
CA TYR A 612 -36.04 -14.52 63.09
C TYR A 612 -37.53 -14.90 63.28
N PRO A 613 -38.07 -14.76 64.51
CA PRO A 613 -39.41 -15.25 64.83
C PRO A 613 -40.57 -14.39 64.29
N GLN A 614 -40.29 -13.20 63.75
CA GLN A 614 -41.31 -12.22 63.33
C GLN A 614 -41.63 -12.26 61.82
N ILE A 615 -41.21 -13.31 61.11
CA ILE A 615 -41.45 -13.43 59.67
C ILE A 615 -42.93 -13.66 59.35
N LYS A 616 -43.39 -13.10 58.23
CA LYS A 616 -44.74 -13.35 57.71
C LYS A 616 -44.73 -14.59 56.82
N ALA A 617 -45.56 -15.56 57.14
CA ALA A 617 -45.74 -16.75 56.31
C ALA A 617 -46.37 -16.40 54.94
N ASN A 618 -46.14 -17.25 53.93
CA ASN A 618 -46.66 -17.11 52.57
C ASN A 618 -46.26 -15.80 51.86
N GLN A 619 -45.11 -15.23 52.22
CA GLN A 619 -44.52 -14.09 51.52
C GLN A 619 -43.26 -14.50 50.74
N LYS A 620 -43.05 -13.86 49.59
CA LYS A 620 -41.80 -13.95 48.84
C LYS A 620 -40.86 -12.85 49.32
N TYR A 621 -39.67 -13.24 49.76
CA TYR A 621 -38.62 -12.31 50.16
C TYR A 621 -37.52 -12.33 49.10
N THR A 622 -37.10 -11.14 48.67
CA THR A 622 -36.05 -10.94 47.67
C THR A 622 -35.09 -9.87 48.16
N ALA A 623 -33.79 -10.14 48.03
CA ALA A 623 -32.74 -9.16 48.22
C ALA A 623 -32.07 -8.88 46.88
N ASN A 624 -31.71 -7.62 46.64
CA ASN A 624 -30.91 -7.26 45.47
C ASN A 624 -29.43 -7.49 45.77
N ILE A 625 -28.71 -7.98 44.78
CA ILE A 625 -27.25 -8.02 44.82
C ILE A 625 -26.75 -6.99 43.83
N ASP A 626 -26.06 -5.97 44.34
CA ASP A 626 -25.41 -4.98 43.51
C ASP A 626 -24.06 -5.52 43.06
N TRP A 627 -23.99 -5.90 41.79
CA TRP A 627 -22.77 -6.31 41.13
C TRP A 627 -22.15 -5.07 40.46
N THR A 628 -20.91 -4.76 40.80
CA THR A 628 -20.19 -3.61 40.21
C THR A 628 -18.91 -4.09 39.55
N LEU A 629 -18.83 -3.88 38.23
CA LEU A 629 -17.61 -4.05 37.45
C LEU A 629 -17.01 -2.66 37.18
N ALA A 630 -15.94 -2.32 37.88
CA ALA A 630 -15.20 -1.08 37.66
C ALA A 630 -14.01 -1.33 36.73
N VAL A 631 -13.84 -0.44 35.75
CA VAL A 631 -12.70 -0.41 34.84
C VAL A 631 -11.78 0.73 35.27
N GLY A 632 -10.55 0.39 35.61
CA GLY A 632 -9.51 1.36 35.95
C GLY A 632 -8.98 2.10 34.71
N PRO A 633 -8.32 3.25 34.92
CA PRO A 633 -7.71 4.04 33.84
C PRO A 633 -6.68 3.27 33.03
#